data_AF-A0A1S3VTM8-F1
#
_entry.id   AF-A0A1S3VTM8-F1
#
_cell.length_a   1.000
_cell.length_b   1.000
_cell.length_c   1.000
_cell.angle_alpha   90.00
_cell.angle_beta   90.00
_cell.angle_gamma   90.00
#
_symmetry.space_group_name_H-M   'P 1'
#
loop_
_entity.id
_entity.type
_entity.pdbx_description
1 polymer ?
#
loop_
_entity_poly.entity_id
_entity_poly.type
_entity_poly.pdbx_seq_one_letter_code
_entity_poly.pdbx_strand_id
1 'polypeptide(L)'
;MDTDGNTSGTGNNAPPKFFLPRQDLPVMHLPRFDMRNGSPESACRLVVRLPVAQGYHWVPVQDMPPEAAMSHIDAFIKSQHMQLTAHPPAGWTPDRIKKIAICLGISRAVATANHRIQLSDIMPEEMASPVFNYMPPAVGATKGTIGIVPVLSDEKRAFAAQPMEYTDEEKAAMAVLMRCSLATIPLQGYSLVECGEHYLSDKGTQSGKAFASVERQFWFEPAIKDWLGADIKQIQDAMWHKATHPVNLKVKYRACTSQEVKEQLVTDGVGSAAVRLPAIEPEVRVGMSYIALSNVVRPCFEMFGGSMNCDLLELAVATAQAYPLGTENPGELQNRDKRIPLNVVNRRTAVHWVNSVVKRNAKTVAFCYGFYIAMSDRTQMSAAGGAEYTLRNKYALKRLARDHFLTRTMADYAAAVAVANAKARSKATLQ
;
A
#
# COMPACT_ATOMS: atom_id res chain seq x y z
N MET A 1 38.10 -40.84 -64.39
CA MET A 1 39.42 -40.19 -64.49
C MET A 1 39.34 -38.94 -63.63
N ASP A 2 39.70 -39.09 -62.36
CA ASP A 2 40.78 -38.35 -61.67
C ASP A 2 41.04 -36.91 -62.13
N THR A 3 41.18 -35.90 -61.27
CA THR A 3 41.45 -35.86 -59.82
C THR A 3 41.22 -34.43 -59.27
N ASP A 4 40.86 -34.40 -57.98
CA ASP A 4 41.35 -33.54 -56.87
C ASP A 4 41.33 -31.99 -56.91
N GLY A 5 40.97 -31.43 -55.74
CA GLY A 5 41.43 -30.09 -55.35
C GLY A 5 40.64 -29.37 -54.26
N ASN A 6 40.63 -29.90 -53.04
CA ASN A 6 40.11 -29.28 -51.81
C ASN A 6 40.81 -27.93 -51.52
N THR A 7 40.10 -26.88 -51.07
CA THR A 7 40.36 -26.17 -49.78
C THR A 7 39.56 -24.86 -49.61
N SER A 8 38.87 -24.80 -48.46
CA SER A 8 38.73 -23.65 -47.55
C SER A 8 37.84 -22.45 -47.92
N GLY A 9 37.09 -21.98 -46.91
CA GLY A 9 36.66 -20.58 -46.84
C GLY A 9 35.16 -20.34 -46.76
N THR A 10 34.57 -20.72 -45.62
CA THR A 10 33.40 -20.09 -44.97
C THR A 10 32.65 -19.00 -45.75
N GLY A 11 31.42 -19.32 -46.14
CA GLY A 11 30.48 -18.40 -46.78
C GLY A 11 30.23 -17.13 -45.96
N ASN A 12 30.42 -16.00 -46.64
CA ASN A 12 29.96 -14.67 -46.24
C ASN A 12 28.43 -14.63 -46.25
N ASN A 13 27.79 -15.11 -45.18
CA ASN A 13 26.40 -14.77 -44.87
C ASN A 13 26.37 -13.53 -43.97
N ALA A 14 26.76 -12.38 -44.51
CA ALA A 14 26.43 -11.12 -43.89
C ALA A 14 24.92 -10.85 -44.11
N PRO A 15 24.12 -10.61 -43.06
CA PRO A 15 22.71 -10.27 -43.24
C PRO A 15 22.58 -8.95 -44.02
N PRO A 16 21.51 -8.79 -44.83
CA PRO A 16 21.29 -7.59 -45.62
C PRO A 16 21.23 -6.36 -44.72
N LYS A 17 22.02 -5.33 -45.04
CA LYS A 17 21.99 -4.05 -44.34
C LYS A 17 20.71 -3.30 -44.72
N PHE A 18 19.73 -3.29 -43.83
CA PHE A 18 18.58 -2.39 -43.93
C PHE A 18 19.02 -0.97 -43.57
N PHE A 19 19.09 -0.09 -44.57
CA PHE A 19 19.19 1.34 -44.34
C PHE A 19 17.79 1.90 -44.07
N LEU A 20 17.49 2.16 -42.81
CA LEU A 20 16.37 3.04 -42.46
C LEU A 20 16.79 4.49 -42.69
N PRO A 21 15.93 5.36 -43.27
CA PRO A 21 16.22 6.78 -43.37
C PRO A 21 16.44 7.34 -41.96
N ARG A 22 17.49 8.16 -41.77
CA ARG A 22 17.71 8.90 -40.52
C ARG A 22 16.47 9.74 -40.24
N GLN A 23 15.64 9.31 -39.29
CA GLN A 23 14.79 10.22 -38.54
C GLN A 23 15.66 10.82 -37.46
N ASP A 24 15.81 12.15 -37.48
CA ASP A 24 16.41 12.94 -36.40
C ASP A 24 15.48 12.89 -35.17
N LEU A 25 15.41 11.73 -34.53
CA LEU A 25 14.86 11.59 -33.21
C LEU A 25 15.90 12.08 -32.21
N PRO A 26 15.50 12.84 -31.17
CA PRO A 26 16.43 13.25 -30.13
C PRO A 26 17.10 12.01 -29.54
N VAL A 27 18.42 11.95 -29.68
CA VAL A 27 19.25 10.88 -29.10
C VAL A 27 19.22 11.08 -27.59
N MET A 28 18.29 10.40 -26.92
CA MET A 28 18.41 10.21 -25.47
C MET A 28 19.66 9.35 -25.25
N HIS A 29 20.69 9.94 -24.64
CA HIS A 29 21.80 9.20 -24.05
C HIS A 29 21.28 8.41 -22.85
N LEU A 30 20.56 7.32 -23.10
CA LEU A 30 20.34 6.30 -22.10
C LEU A 30 21.67 5.56 -21.92
N PRO A 31 22.25 5.52 -20.71
CA PRO A 31 23.44 4.71 -20.47
C PRO A 31 23.15 3.26 -20.88
N ARG A 32 23.94 2.73 -21.82
CA ARG A 32 23.84 1.33 -22.23
C ARG A 32 24.40 0.47 -21.10
N PHE A 33 23.56 -0.41 -20.57
CA PHE A 33 23.95 -1.35 -19.52
C PHE A 33 24.27 -2.71 -20.15
N ASP A 34 25.48 -3.21 -19.91
CA ASP A 34 25.87 -4.57 -20.26
C ASP A 34 25.64 -5.47 -19.04
N MET A 35 24.59 -6.29 -19.09
CA MET A 35 24.24 -7.24 -18.02
C MET A 35 25.31 -8.30 -17.75
N ARG A 36 26.34 -8.42 -18.60
CA ARG A 36 27.41 -9.41 -18.41
C ARG A 36 28.48 -8.95 -17.41
N ASN A 37 28.57 -7.65 -17.14
CA ASN A 37 29.67 -7.06 -16.35
C ASN A 37 29.21 -6.11 -15.21
N GLY A 38 27.91 -5.90 -15.02
CA GLY A 38 27.37 -5.08 -13.91
C GLY A 38 27.17 -5.89 -12.63
N SER A 39 27.55 -5.34 -11.47
CA SER A 39 27.20 -5.93 -10.17
C SER A 39 25.69 -5.81 -9.89
N PRO A 40 25.09 -6.67 -9.05
CA PRO A 40 23.69 -6.54 -8.65
C PRO A 40 23.32 -5.16 -8.09
N GLU A 41 24.26 -4.44 -7.43
CA GLU A 41 24.01 -3.06 -6.99
C GLU A 41 23.74 -2.10 -8.15
N SER A 42 24.35 -2.34 -9.31
CA SER A 42 24.15 -1.52 -10.50
C SER A 42 22.85 -1.85 -11.28
N ALA A 43 22.23 -2.99 -10.99
CA ALA A 43 20.88 -3.34 -11.47
C ALA A 43 19.75 -2.77 -10.59
N CYS A 44 20.02 -2.35 -9.35
CA CYS A 44 19.03 -1.84 -8.40
C CYS A 44 18.35 -0.51 -8.78
N ARG A 45 18.69 0.12 -9.91
CA ARG A 45 18.11 1.41 -10.34
C ARG A 45 17.03 1.33 -11.42
N LEU A 46 16.58 0.14 -11.81
CA LEU A 46 15.58 -0.05 -12.87
C LEU A 46 14.16 -0.36 -12.37
N VAL A 47 13.80 0.07 -11.15
CA VAL A 47 12.40 0.47 -10.93
C VAL A 47 12.30 1.85 -11.56
N VAL A 48 11.83 1.93 -12.81
CA VAL A 48 11.44 3.20 -13.43
C VAL A 48 10.22 3.70 -12.65
N ARG A 49 10.48 4.32 -11.50
CA ARG A 49 9.47 5.07 -10.78
C ARG A 49 9.19 6.29 -11.63
N LEU A 50 7.96 6.44 -12.13
CA LEU A 50 7.57 7.67 -12.78
C LEU A 50 7.55 8.76 -11.70
N PRO A 51 8.47 9.74 -11.74
CA PRO A 51 8.47 10.80 -10.76
C PRO A 51 7.18 11.60 -10.87
N VAL A 52 6.72 12.15 -9.76
CA VAL A 52 5.60 13.09 -9.79
C VAL A 52 5.98 14.33 -10.60
N ALA A 53 5.05 14.92 -11.35
CA ALA A 53 5.34 16.12 -12.12
C ALA A 53 5.79 17.28 -11.21
N GLN A 54 6.68 18.14 -11.72
CA GLN A 54 7.36 19.21 -10.97
C GLN A 54 6.43 20.09 -10.13
N GLY A 55 5.24 20.43 -10.64
CA GLY A 55 4.25 21.22 -9.90
C GLY A 55 3.77 20.56 -8.60
N TYR A 56 3.90 19.24 -8.47
CA TYR A 56 3.54 18.47 -7.29
C TYR A 56 4.73 18.10 -6.41
N HIS A 57 5.95 18.57 -6.70
CA HIS A 57 7.08 18.31 -5.80
C HIS A 57 6.77 18.82 -4.39
N TRP A 58 7.31 18.15 -3.37
CA TRP A 58 7.16 18.56 -1.99
C TRP A 58 7.96 19.82 -1.74
N VAL A 59 7.29 20.90 -1.36
CA VAL A 59 7.95 22.15 -0.93
C VAL A 59 8.02 22.15 0.60
N PRO A 60 9.15 21.83 1.21
CA PRO A 60 9.25 21.79 2.66
C PRO A 60 9.24 23.21 3.24
N VAL A 61 8.77 23.32 4.49
CA VAL A 61 9.08 24.49 5.32
C VAL A 61 10.39 24.18 6.05
N GLN A 62 11.43 24.95 5.74
CA GLN A 62 12.78 24.69 6.25
C GLN A 62 12.79 24.80 7.79
N ASP A 63 13.55 23.93 8.44
CA ASP A 63 13.78 23.94 9.90
C ASP A 63 12.53 23.77 10.78
N MET A 64 11.40 23.38 10.19
CA MET A 64 10.15 23.17 10.93
C MET A 64 10.15 21.83 11.67
N PRO A 65 9.99 21.83 13.01
CA PRO A 65 9.77 20.58 13.74
C PRO A 65 8.37 20.03 13.41
N PRO A 66 8.19 18.70 13.35
CA PRO A 66 6.92 18.11 12.96
C PRO A 66 5.71 18.59 13.77
N GLU A 67 5.90 18.80 15.07
CA GLU A 67 4.85 19.23 16.01
C GLU A 67 4.30 20.64 15.69
N ALA A 68 5.09 21.48 15.00
CA ALA A 68 4.68 22.82 14.60
C ALA A 68 3.94 22.84 13.25
N ALA A 69 3.90 21.74 12.49
CA ALA A 69 3.35 21.75 11.14
C ALA A 69 1.86 22.12 11.10
N MET A 70 1.06 21.63 12.06
CA MET A 70 -0.37 21.93 12.14
C MET A 70 -0.66 23.38 12.56
N SER A 71 0.21 24.03 13.33
CA SER A 71 0.03 25.45 13.67
C SER A 71 0.45 26.40 12.53
N HIS A 72 1.07 25.88 11.48
CA HIS A 72 1.58 26.65 10.34
C HIS A 72 1.14 26.05 8.98
N ILE A 73 -0.07 25.51 8.91
CA ILE A 73 -0.65 24.92 7.69
C ILE A 73 -0.60 25.89 6.50
N ASP A 74 -0.81 27.18 6.74
CA ASP A 74 -0.74 28.22 5.70
C ASP A 74 0.61 28.27 4.99
N ALA A 75 1.71 28.00 5.70
CA ALA A 75 3.03 27.95 5.07
C ALA A 75 3.13 26.80 4.06
N PHE A 76 2.53 25.64 4.35
CA PHE A 76 2.46 24.52 3.42
C PHE A 76 1.55 24.83 2.22
N ILE A 77 0.36 25.38 2.45
CA ILE A 77 -0.58 25.74 1.39
C ILE A 77 0.05 26.76 0.46
N LYS A 78 0.63 27.83 1.01
CA LYS A 78 1.22 28.93 0.24
C LYS A 78 2.48 28.50 -0.51
N SER A 79 3.34 27.70 0.11
CA SER A 79 4.49 27.10 -0.57
C SER A 79 4.05 26.29 -1.78
N GLN A 80 3.01 25.48 -1.61
CA GLN A 80 2.50 24.65 -2.69
C GLN A 80 1.77 25.46 -3.76
N HIS A 81 1.07 26.51 -3.38
CA HIS A 81 0.42 27.44 -4.30
C HIS A 81 1.45 28.13 -5.21
N MET A 82 2.58 28.56 -4.64
CA MET A 82 3.71 29.09 -5.41
C MET A 82 4.28 28.07 -6.39
N GLN A 83 4.48 26.83 -5.94
CA GLN A 83 5.02 25.76 -6.79
C GLN A 83 4.11 25.41 -7.96
N LEU A 84 2.80 25.32 -7.71
CA LEU A 84 1.81 25.07 -8.77
C LEU A 84 1.65 26.28 -9.70
N THR A 85 1.80 27.50 -9.20
CA THR A 85 1.74 28.72 -10.04
C THR A 85 2.97 28.84 -10.93
N ALA A 86 4.15 28.45 -10.43
CA ALA A 86 5.39 28.43 -11.21
C ALA A 86 5.43 27.29 -12.25
N HIS A 87 4.73 26.19 -11.97
CA HIS A 87 4.67 25.01 -12.83
C HIS A 87 3.22 24.53 -13.03
N PRO A 88 2.37 25.37 -13.65
CA PRO A 88 0.95 25.09 -13.74
C PRO A 88 0.69 23.93 -14.71
N PRO A 89 -0.12 22.94 -14.33
CA PRO A 89 -0.62 21.96 -15.28
C PRO A 89 -1.43 22.65 -16.39
N ALA A 90 -1.35 22.12 -17.61
CA ALA A 90 -2.03 22.70 -18.76
C ALA A 90 -3.55 22.83 -18.53
N GLY A 91 -4.09 24.01 -18.83
CA GLY A 91 -5.52 24.30 -18.74
C GLY A 91 -6.07 24.48 -17.31
N TRP A 92 -5.20 24.64 -16.30
CA TRP A 92 -5.65 24.95 -14.94
C TRP A 92 -5.85 26.44 -14.74
N THR A 93 -6.98 26.80 -14.13
CA THR A 93 -7.30 28.18 -13.73
C THR A 93 -6.62 28.52 -12.40
N PRO A 94 -6.44 29.81 -12.08
CA PRO A 94 -5.94 30.24 -10.76
C PRO A 94 -6.74 29.65 -9.60
N ASP A 95 -8.08 29.62 -9.71
CA ASP A 95 -8.95 29.05 -8.67
C ASP A 95 -8.69 27.55 -8.46
N ARG A 96 -8.51 26.79 -9.55
CA ARG A 96 -8.17 25.37 -9.46
C ARG A 96 -6.79 25.17 -8.82
N ILE A 97 -5.81 26.00 -9.19
CA ILE A 97 -4.47 25.98 -8.58
C ILE A 97 -4.56 26.20 -7.07
N LYS A 98 -5.33 27.21 -6.62
CA LYS A 98 -5.56 27.48 -5.20
C LYS A 98 -6.21 26.30 -4.49
N LYS A 99 -7.29 25.72 -5.04
CA LYS A 99 -7.96 24.55 -4.45
C LYS A 99 -7.02 23.35 -4.27
N ILE A 100 -6.21 23.05 -5.28
CA ILE A 100 -5.28 21.92 -5.23
C ILE A 100 -4.12 22.23 -4.27
N ALA A 101 -3.66 23.48 -4.20
CA ALA A 101 -2.66 23.90 -3.22
C ALA A 101 -3.17 23.75 -1.77
N ILE A 102 -4.44 24.09 -1.50
CA ILE A 102 -5.08 23.87 -0.20
C ILE A 102 -5.07 22.37 0.16
N CYS A 103 -5.51 21.53 -0.78
CA CYS A 103 -5.57 20.08 -0.60
C CYS A 103 -4.18 19.48 -0.29
N LEU A 104 -3.19 19.79 -1.12
CA LEU A 104 -1.82 19.30 -0.95
C LEU A 104 -1.19 19.85 0.32
N GLY A 105 -1.30 21.16 0.58
CA GLY A 105 -0.71 21.81 1.75
C GLY A 105 -1.22 21.23 3.06
N ILE A 106 -2.53 21.05 3.19
CA ILE A 106 -3.15 20.40 4.36
C ILE A 106 -2.68 18.97 4.51
N SER A 107 -2.75 18.19 3.43
CA SER A 107 -2.38 16.78 3.47
C SER A 107 -0.93 16.59 3.92
N ARG A 108 -0.05 17.49 3.47
CA ARG A 108 1.37 17.49 3.82
C ARG A 108 1.62 17.94 5.25
N ALA A 109 0.96 19.01 5.70
CA ALA A 109 1.08 19.47 7.08
C ALA A 109 0.60 18.40 8.09
N VAL A 110 -0.54 17.77 7.80
CA VAL A 110 -1.09 16.66 8.60
C VAL A 110 -0.16 15.46 8.58
N ALA A 111 0.34 15.07 7.39
CA ALA A 111 1.29 13.98 7.28
C ALA A 111 2.57 14.26 8.10
N THR A 112 3.11 15.47 8.00
CA THR A 112 4.28 15.91 8.75
C THR A 112 4.06 15.78 10.25
N ALA A 113 3.00 16.37 10.79
CA ALA A 113 2.72 16.33 12.22
C ALA A 113 2.43 14.90 12.73
N ASN A 114 1.57 14.17 12.02
CA ASN A 114 1.05 12.90 12.51
C ASN A 114 2.06 11.74 12.38
N HIS A 115 2.93 11.79 11.36
CA HIS A 115 3.90 10.73 11.09
C HIS A 115 5.36 11.15 11.34
N ARG A 116 5.55 12.35 11.91
CA ARG A 116 6.84 12.96 12.22
C ARG A 116 7.78 12.99 11.01
N ILE A 117 7.25 13.39 9.85
CA ILE A 117 8.01 13.42 8.59
C ILE A 117 9.15 14.42 8.72
N GLN A 118 10.37 13.96 8.43
CA GLN A 118 11.55 14.79 8.28
C GLN A 118 11.96 14.91 6.82
N LEU A 119 12.89 15.81 6.50
CA LEU A 119 13.40 15.95 5.13
C LEU A 119 14.04 14.65 4.61
N SER A 120 14.66 13.87 5.50
CA SER A 120 15.24 12.56 5.18
C SER A 120 14.19 11.49 4.84
N ASP A 121 12.92 11.73 5.20
CA ASP A 121 11.79 10.87 4.84
C ASP A 121 11.19 11.21 3.48
N ILE A 122 11.67 12.28 2.82
CA ILE A 122 11.21 12.72 1.50
C ILE A 122 12.29 12.37 0.48
N MET A 123 11.86 11.86 -0.67
CA MET A 123 12.75 11.60 -1.79
C MET A 123 13.33 12.91 -2.35
N PRO A 124 14.66 13.04 -2.42
CA PRO A 124 15.30 14.28 -2.88
C PRO A 124 14.86 14.72 -4.29
N GLU A 125 14.62 13.77 -5.19
CA GLU A 125 14.22 14.03 -6.58
C GLU A 125 12.80 14.58 -6.75
N GLU A 126 11.93 14.39 -5.74
CA GLU A 126 10.56 14.90 -5.72
C GLU A 126 10.39 16.05 -4.72
N MET A 127 11.49 16.66 -4.31
CA MET A 127 11.52 17.82 -3.44
C MET A 127 11.79 19.09 -4.26
N ALA A 128 11.12 20.18 -3.89
CA ALA A 128 11.36 21.52 -4.42
C ALA A 128 12.06 22.37 -3.37
N SER A 129 12.69 23.47 -3.80
CA SER A 129 13.36 24.40 -2.88
C SER A 129 12.37 25.02 -1.89
N PRO A 130 12.71 25.12 -0.59
CA PRO A 130 11.84 25.72 0.40
C PRO A 130 11.58 27.21 0.08
N VAL A 131 10.35 27.64 0.34
CA VAL A 131 9.94 29.05 0.24
C VAL A 131 10.02 29.74 1.59
N PHE A 132 9.64 29.01 2.64
CA PHE A 132 9.59 29.51 4.00
C PHE A 132 10.55 28.75 4.91
N ASN A 133 11.03 29.45 5.94
CA ASN A 133 11.73 28.85 7.07
C ASN A 133 10.94 29.06 8.36
N TYR A 134 10.97 28.06 9.22
CA TYR A 134 10.43 28.16 10.56
C TYR A 134 11.49 28.77 11.49
N MET A 135 11.10 29.81 12.21
CA MET A 135 11.89 30.39 13.28
C MET A 135 11.32 29.91 14.62
N PRO A 136 12.13 29.25 15.47
CA PRO A 136 11.67 28.82 16.79
C PRO A 136 11.10 29.98 17.62
N PRO A 137 10.22 29.70 18.61
CA PRO A 137 9.70 30.72 19.49
C PRO A 137 10.85 31.49 20.16
N ALA A 138 10.78 32.82 20.14
CA ALA A 138 11.66 33.64 20.96
C ALA A 138 11.43 33.36 22.46
N VAL A 139 12.38 33.73 23.31
CA VAL A 139 12.24 33.58 24.77
C VAL A 139 10.95 34.26 25.23
N GLY A 140 10.06 33.49 25.86
CA GLY A 140 8.74 33.96 26.32
C GLY A 140 7.59 33.79 25.32
N ALA A 141 7.85 33.37 24.08
CA ALA A 141 6.83 33.03 23.10
C ALA A 141 6.48 31.53 23.14
N THR A 142 5.22 31.20 22.90
CA THR A 142 4.73 29.80 22.87
C THR A 142 4.68 29.20 21.46
N LYS A 143 4.84 30.03 20.41
CA LYS A 143 4.78 29.61 19.01
C LYS A 143 5.95 30.21 18.23
N GLY A 144 6.49 29.42 17.30
CA GLY A 144 7.43 29.93 16.32
C GLY A 144 6.76 30.79 15.27
N THR A 145 7.56 31.37 14.40
CA THR A 145 7.10 32.22 13.31
C THR A 145 7.61 31.72 11.97
N ILE A 146 6.99 32.17 10.89
CA ILE A 146 7.36 31.80 9.53
C ILE A 146 8.07 32.98 8.87
N GLY A 147 9.31 32.75 8.45
CA GLY A 147 10.10 33.68 7.64
C GLY A 147 10.11 33.27 6.17
N ILE A 148 10.41 34.23 5.30
CA ILE A 148 10.69 33.96 3.89
C ILE A 148 12.18 33.64 3.75
N VAL A 149 12.53 32.59 3.00
CA VAL A 149 13.92 32.20 2.79
C VAL A 149 14.68 33.36 2.08
N PRO A 150 15.87 33.77 2.55
CA PRO A 150 16.58 34.93 2.02
C PRO A 150 16.95 34.84 0.54
N VAL A 151 17.17 33.61 0.05
CA VAL A 151 17.70 33.31 -1.30
C VAL A 151 16.62 33.40 -2.40
N LEU A 152 15.37 33.71 -2.07
CA LEU A 152 14.33 33.91 -3.08
C LEU A 152 14.55 35.21 -3.86
N SER A 153 14.31 35.14 -5.18
CA SER A 153 14.20 36.31 -6.07
C SER A 153 13.11 37.28 -5.58
N ASP A 154 13.25 38.57 -5.87
CA ASP A 154 12.32 39.62 -5.41
C ASP A 154 10.85 39.34 -5.78
N GLU A 155 10.58 38.84 -6.98
CA GLU A 155 9.22 38.46 -7.40
C GLU A 155 8.62 37.35 -6.53
N LYS A 156 9.38 36.27 -6.29
CA LYS A 156 8.98 35.17 -5.41
C LYS A 156 8.83 35.63 -3.97
N ARG A 157 9.68 36.56 -3.51
CA ARG A 157 9.58 37.15 -2.17
C ARG A 157 8.32 38.01 -2.03
N ALA A 158 8.00 38.82 -3.04
CA ALA A 158 6.77 39.61 -3.06
C ALA A 158 5.53 38.72 -3.02
N PHE A 159 5.49 37.65 -3.82
CA PHE A 159 4.42 36.66 -3.76
C PHE A 159 4.34 35.98 -2.39
N ALA A 160 5.48 35.53 -1.86
CA ALA A 160 5.58 34.90 -0.54
C ALA A 160 5.20 35.84 0.61
N ALA A 161 5.19 37.16 0.40
CA ALA A 161 4.76 38.16 1.40
C ALA A 161 3.24 38.42 1.38
N GLN A 162 2.54 38.16 0.27
CA GLN A 162 1.10 38.45 0.15
C GLN A 162 0.26 37.55 1.07
N PRO A 163 -0.67 38.08 1.89
CA PRO A 163 -1.54 37.23 2.70
C PRO A 163 -2.40 36.32 1.82
N MET A 164 -2.65 35.09 2.31
CA MET A 164 -3.55 34.15 1.63
C MET A 164 -4.90 34.19 2.33
N GLU A 165 -5.89 34.77 1.66
CA GLU A 165 -7.27 34.84 2.18
C GLU A 165 -8.04 33.57 1.85
N TYR A 166 -8.83 33.09 2.81
CA TYR A 166 -9.72 31.94 2.64
C TYR A 166 -11.17 32.34 2.81
N THR A 167 -12.00 31.92 1.86
CA THR A 167 -13.45 31.97 1.95
C THR A 167 -13.96 31.04 3.05
N ASP A 168 -15.21 31.21 3.48
CA ASP A 168 -15.79 30.36 4.51
C ASP A 168 -16.03 28.92 3.99
N GLU A 169 -16.32 28.78 2.71
CA GLU A 169 -16.39 27.49 2.02
C GLU A 169 -15.03 26.79 2.01
N GLU A 170 -13.94 27.52 1.72
CA GLU A 170 -12.58 26.97 1.80
C GLU A 170 -12.26 26.53 3.23
N LYS A 171 -12.52 27.34 4.26
CA LYS A 171 -12.27 26.95 5.66
C LYS A 171 -13.05 25.70 6.06
N ALA A 172 -14.32 25.59 5.65
CA ALA A 172 -15.11 24.39 5.88
C ALA A 172 -14.50 23.16 5.19
N ALA A 173 -14.08 23.30 3.93
CA ALA A 173 -13.39 22.25 3.19
C ALA A 173 -12.06 21.85 3.84
N MET A 174 -11.28 22.83 4.31
CA MET A 174 -10.01 22.62 5.00
C MET A 174 -10.19 21.73 6.24
N ALA A 175 -11.22 21.97 7.05
CA ALA A 175 -11.51 21.15 8.23
C ALA A 175 -11.82 19.67 7.89
N VAL A 176 -12.51 19.43 6.77
CA VAL A 176 -12.77 18.09 6.26
C VAL A 176 -11.50 17.43 5.73
N LEU A 177 -10.70 18.18 4.94
CA LEU A 177 -9.44 17.70 4.38
C LEU A 177 -8.43 17.33 5.46
N MET A 178 -8.37 18.08 6.58
CA MET A 178 -7.49 17.74 7.71
C MET A 178 -7.81 16.36 8.28
N ARG A 179 -9.10 16.07 8.54
CA ARG A 179 -9.56 14.76 9.04
C ARG A 179 -9.29 13.64 8.05
N CYS A 180 -9.55 13.88 6.76
CA CYS A 180 -9.28 12.90 5.70
C CYS A 180 -7.78 12.59 5.57
N SER A 181 -6.92 13.59 5.77
CA SER A 181 -5.47 13.48 5.54
C SER A 181 -4.76 12.56 6.53
N LEU A 182 -5.36 12.31 7.69
CA LEU A 182 -4.89 11.31 8.66
C LEU A 182 -4.79 9.92 8.03
N ALA A 183 -5.64 9.61 7.04
CA ALA A 183 -5.65 8.32 6.37
C ALA A 183 -4.63 8.20 5.22
N THR A 184 -4.05 9.30 4.73
CA THR A 184 -3.30 9.30 3.46
C THR A 184 -2.09 8.36 3.50
N ILE A 185 -1.15 8.56 4.45
CA ILE A 185 0.05 7.72 4.54
C ILE A 185 -0.30 6.26 4.88
N PRO A 186 -1.14 5.98 5.90
CA PRO A 186 -1.47 4.59 6.26
C PRO A 186 -2.19 3.84 5.13
N LEU A 187 -3.10 4.48 4.40
CA LEU A 187 -3.80 3.83 3.27
C LEU A 187 -2.92 3.67 2.04
N GLN A 188 -1.99 4.60 1.79
CA GLN A 188 -0.96 4.38 0.76
C GLN A 188 -0.08 3.17 1.10
N GLY A 189 0.31 3.01 2.37
CA GLY A 189 1.02 1.82 2.85
C GLY A 189 0.20 0.53 2.71
N TYR A 190 -1.08 0.57 3.10
CA TYR A 190 -2.01 -0.53 2.90
C TYR A 190 -2.12 -0.94 1.43
N SER A 191 -2.24 0.04 0.53
CA SER A 191 -2.31 -0.18 -0.91
C SER A 191 -1.04 -0.87 -1.45
N LEU A 192 0.15 -0.45 -1.00
CA LEU A 192 1.41 -1.10 -1.34
C LEU A 192 1.43 -2.57 -0.92
N VAL A 193 0.95 -2.87 0.29
CA VAL A 193 0.86 -4.24 0.81
C VAL A 193 -0.16 -5.10 0.05
N GLU A 194 -1.26 -4.51 -0.40
CA GLU A 194 -2.35 -5.24 -1.07
C GLU A 194 -2.10 -5.47 -2.55
N CYS A 195 -1.51 -4.50 -3.25
CA CYS A 195 -1.42 -4.53 -4.72
C CYS A 195 -0.11 -3.99 -5.30
N GLY A 196 0.88 -3.64 -4.47
CA GLY A 196 2.18 -3.13 -4.93
C GLY A 196 2.20 -1.67 -5.38
N GLU A 197 1.04 -1.02 -5.40
CA GLU A 197 0.88 0.38 -5.82
C GLU A 197 0.43 1.22 -4.63
N HIS A 198 0.99 2.41 -4.41
CA HIS A 198 0.55 3.27 -3.28
C HIS A 198 -0.85 3.86 -3.48
N TYR A 199 -1.36 3.92 -4.71
CA TYR A 199 -2.71 4.39 -5.00
C TYR A 199 -3.20 3.88 -6.36
N LEU A 200 -4.42 3.33 -6.39
CA LEU A 200 -5.16 3.07 -7.63
C LEU A 200 -6.51 3.77 -7.56
N SER A 201 -6.78 4.63 -8.54
CA SER A 201 -8.03 5.40 -8.62
C SER A 201 -9.25 4.55 -8.98
N ASP A 202 -9.05 3.36 -9.54
CA ASP A 202 -10.14 2.45 -9.88
C ASP A 202 -10.82 1.90 -8.62
N LYS A 203 -12.09 2.30 -8.43
CA LYS A 203 -12.98 1.87 -7.34
C LYS A 203 -13.29 0.37 -7.37
N GLY A 204 -12.98 -0.34 -8.45
CA GLY A 204 -13.04 -1.81 -8.52
C GLY A 204 -11.95 -2.50 -7.67
N THR A 205 -10.80 -1.86 -7.52
CA THR A 205 -9.63 -2.40 -6.80
C THR A 205 -9.78 -2.31 -5.28
N GLN A 206 -9.02 -3.12 -4.53
CA GLN A 206 -9.01 -3.01 -3.05
C GLN A 206 -8.45 -1.67 -2.58
N SER A 207 -7.43 -1.15 -3.29
CA SER A 207 -6.89 0.19 -3.09
C SER A 207 -7.98 1.25 -3.22
N GLY A 208 -8.63 1.34 -4.39
CA GLY A 208 -9.69 2.33 -4.63
C GLY A 208 -10.87 2.21 -3.67
N LYS A 209 -11.24 0.99 -3.25
CA LYS A 209 -12.27 0.75 -2.22
C LYS A 209 -11.87 1.28 -0.85
N ALA A 210 -10.60 1.21 -0.48
CA ALA A 210 -10.11 1.70 0.80
C ALA A 210 -10.20 3.24 0.85
N PHE A 211 -9.67 3.94 -0.15
CA PHE A 211 -9.77 5.41 -0.22
C PHE A 211 -11.23 5.87 -0.33
N ALA A 212 -12.05 5.23 -1.18
CA ALA A 212 -13.47 5.56 -1.29
C ALA A 212 -14.26 5.33 0.01
N SER A 213 -13.77 4.50 0.95
CA SER A 213 -14.43 4.36 2.25
C SER A 213 -14.21 5.58 3.16
N VAL A 214 -13.05 6.22 3.08
CA VAL A 214 -12.75 7.48 3.78
C VAL A 214 -13.51 8.64 3.14
N GLU A 215 -13.54 8.71 1.81
CA GLU A 215 -14.33 9.71 1.09
C GLU A 215 -15.81 9.62 1.50
N ARG A 216 -16.38 8.41 1.55
CA ARG A 216 -17.76 8.22 1.99
C ARG A 216 -18.01 8.60 3.44
N GLN A 217 -16.97 8.68 4.26
CA GLN A 217 -17.11 9.09 5.65
C GLN A 217 -17.18 10.61 5.77
N PHE A 218 -16.48 11.35 4.92
CA PHE A 218 -16.23 12.78 5.14
C PHE A 218 -16.72 13.70 4.00
N TRP A 219 -16.79 13.21 2.77
CA TRP A 219 -17.04 14.03 1.57
C TRP A 219 -18.53 14.15 1.19
N PHE A 220 -19.44 13.62 2.01
CA PHE A 220 -20.88 13.81 1.81
C PHE A 220 -21.44 15.02 2.57
N GLU A 221 -20.65 15.68 3.41
CA GLU A 221 -21.06 16.95 4.02
C GLU A 221 -21.30 17.99 2.89
N PRO A 222 -22.41 18.76 2.89
CA PRO A 222 -22.75 19.66 1.77
C PRO A 222 -21.63 20.64 1.41
N ALA A 223 -21.00 21.27 2.41
CA ALA A 223 -19.96 22.26 2.21
C ALA A 223 -18.75 21.74 1.42
N ILE A 224 -18.23 20.55 1.78
CA ILE A 224 -17.11 19.96 1.03
C ILE A 224 -17.56 19.46 -0.33
N LYS A 225 -18.77 18.90 -0.44
CA LYS A 225 -19.28 18.38 -1.72
C LYS A 225 -19.39 19.49 -2.77
N ASP A 226 -19.93 20.64 -2.38
CA ASP A 226 -20.08 21.80 -3.25
C ASP A 226 -18.71 22.41 -3.59
N TRP A 227 -17.80 22.49 -2.62
CA TRP A 227 -16.43 22.96 -2.83
C TRP A 227 -15.63 22.08 -3.81
N LEU A 228 -15.76 20.74 -3.69
CA LEU A 228 -15.15 19.77 -4.60
C LEU A 228 -15.66 19.97 -6.03
N GLY A 229 -16.99 20.08 -6.19
CA GLY A 229 -17.65 20.39 -7.46
C GLY A 229 -17.10 19.59 -8.66
N ALA A 230 -16.79 20.31 -9.75
CA ALA A 230 -16.23 19.72 -10.96
C ALA A 230 -14.77 19.24 -10.83
N ASP A 231 -14.06 19.66 -9.79
CA ASP A 231 -12.62 19.38 -9.58
C ASP A 231 -12.38 18.11 -8.74
N ILE A 232 -13.44 17.38 -8.35
CA ILE A 232 -13.35 16.24 -7.43
C ILE A 232 -12.28 15.21 -7.84
N LYS A 233 -12.17 14.87 -9.13
CA LYS A 233 -11.18 13.87 -9.59
C LYS A 233 -9.75 14.35 -9.40
N GLN A 234 -9.48 15.63 -9.65
CA GLN A 234 -8.18 16.23 -9.47
C GLN A 234 -7.83 16.37 -7.99
N ILE A 235 -8.81 16.69 -7.15
CA ILE A 235 -8.64 16.76 -5.70
C ILE A 235 -8.39 15.36 -5.12
N GLN A 236 -9.07 14.32 -5.62
CA GLN A 236 -8.81 12.92 -5.26
C GLN A 236 -7.38 12.50 -5.60
N ASP A 237 -6.92 12.75 -6.82
CA ASP A 237 -5.54 12.44 -7.21
C ASP A 237 -4.55 13.28 -6.39
N ALA A 238 -4.80 14.57 -6.20
CA ALA A 238 -3.95 15.43 -5.38
C ALA A 238 -3.81 14.90 -3.95
N MET A 239 -4.92 14.55 -3.31
CA MET A 239 -4.94 14.08 -1.92
C MET A 239 -4.35 12.69 -1.77
N TRP A 240 -4.90 11.71 -2.48
CA TRP A 240 -4.61 10.30 -2.25
C TRP A 240 -3.36 9.82 -2.94
N HIS A 241 -2.92 10.53 -3.98
CA HIS A 241 -1.72 10.19 -4.72
C HIS A 241 -0.62 11.22 -4.48
N LYS A 242 -0.80 12.46 -4.95
CA LYS A 242 0.28 13.44 -5.11
C LYS A 242 0.80 14.02 -3.79
N ALA A 243 -0.05 14.17 -2.78
CA ALA A 243 0.31 14.82 -1.52
C ALA A 243 1.52 14.19 -0.85
N THR A 244 1.50 12.85 -0.72
CA THR A 244 2.53 12.06 -0.02
C THR A 244 3.22 11.05 -0.94
N HIS A 245 3.09 11.19 -2.26
CA HIS A 245 3.93 10.45 -3.21
C HIS A 245 5.43 10.59 -2.88
N PRO A 246 5.95 11.81 -2.58
CA PRO A 246 7.37 12.01 -2.28
C PRO A 246 7.86 11.34 -0.99
N VAL A 247 6.96 10.89 -0.11
CA VAL A 247 7.34 10.25 1.15
C VAL A 247 7.90 8.84 0.89
N ASN A 248 9.01 8.51 1.55
CA ASN A 248 9.69 7.23 1.46
C ASN A 248 8.77 6.06 1.82
N LEU A 249 8.89 4.96 1.06
CA LEU A 249 8.06 3.77 1.23
C LEU A 249 8.18 3.17 2.64
N LYS A 250 9.35 3.26 3.27
CA LYS A 250 9.60 2.80 4.64
C LYS A 250 8.63 3.44 5.65
N VAL A 251 8.34 4.73 5.51
CA VAL A 251 7.40 5.43 6.38
C VAL A 251 5.97 4.93 6.16
N LYS A 252 5.58 4.72 4.89
CA LYS A 252 4.26 4.20 4.53
C LYS A 252 4.04 2.80 5.08
N TYR A 253 5.03 1.91 4.94
CA TYR A 253 4.99 0.56 5.52
C TYR A 253 4.89 0.60 7.04
N ARG A 254 5.73 1.39 7.72
CA ARG A 254 5.68 1.57 9.17
C ARG A 254 4.29 2.02 9.63
N ALA A 255 3.72 3.01 8.96
CA ALA A 255 2.42 3.56 9.32
C ALA A 255 1.28 2.55 9.12
N CYS A 256 1.29 1.80 8.01
CA CYS A 256 0.20 0.85 7.75
C CYS A 256 0.28 -0.43 8.60
N THR A 257 1.44 -0.79 9.14
CA THR A 257 1.59 -1.99 9.99
C THR A 257 1.52 -1.68 11.49
N SER A 258 1.49 -0.41 11.88
CA SER A 258 1.50 0.00 13.28
C SER A 258 0.11 -0.15 13.91
N GLN A 259 0.09 -0.81 15.07
CA GLN A 259 -1.11 -0.91 15.90
C GLN A 259 -1.41 0.44 16.59
N GLU A 260 -0.38 1.22 16.95
CA GLU A 260 -0.56 2.57 17.49
C GLU A 260 -1.25 3.49 16.48
N VAL A 261 -0.83 3.47 15.20
CA VAL A 261 -1.48 4.26 14.14
C VAL A 261 -2.94 3.86 13.96
N LYS A 262 -3.26 2.57 14.07
CA LYS A 262 -4.65 2.10 14.03
C LYS A 262 -5.47 2.71 15.18
N GLU A 263 -4.96 2.64 16.40
CA GLU A 263 -5.63 3.15 17.60
C GLU A 263 -5.81 4.67 17.54
N GLN A 264 -4.81 5.38 17.01
CA GLN A 264 -4.90 6.81 16.75
C GLN A 264 -6.02 7.13 15.75
N LEU A 265 -6.08 6.42 14.61
CA LEU A 265 -7.16 6.61 13.63
C LEU A 265 -8.54 6.29 14.20
N VAL A 266 -8.67 5.30 15.10
CA VAL A 266 -9.93 5.05 15.81
C VAL A 266 -10.29 6.24 16.70
N THR A 267 -9.33 6.74 17.48
CA THR A 267 -9.50 7.86 18.41
C THR A 267 -9.89 9.14 17.67
N ASP A 268 -9.28 9.40 16.51
CA ASP A 268 -9.57 10.55 15.65
C ASP A 268 -10.85 10.36 14.81
N GLY A 269 -11.58 9.27 15.03
CA GLY A 269 -12.83 8.98 14.35
C GLY A 269 -12.69 8.51 12.91
N VAL A 270 -11.49 8.24 12.40
CA VAL A 270 -11.20 7.76 11.03
C VAL A 270 -11.33 6.24 10.92
N GLY A 271 -12.46 5.70 11.41
CA GLY A 271 -12.70 4.26 11.51
C GLY A 271 -12.63 3.52 10.17
N SER A 272 -13.04 4.16 9.07
CA SER A 272 -12.99 3.57 7.72
C SER A 272 -11.56 3.22 7.26
N ALA A 273 -10.56 4.00 7.67
CA ALA A 273 -9.15 3.68 7.45
C ALA A 273 -8.64 2.68 8.50
N ALA A 274 -8.97 2.89 9.78
CA ALA A 274 -8.48 2.06 10.88
C ALA A 274 -8.80 0.57 10.73
N VAL A 275 -9.97 0.21 10.19
CA VAL A 275 -10.36 -1.20 9.97
C VAL A 275 -9.47 -1.93 8.96
N ARG A 276 -8.65 -1.21 8.19
CA ARG A 276 -7.69 -1.76 7.23
C ARG A 276 -6.32 -2.05 7.84
N LEU A 277 -6.10 -1.60 9.07
CA LEU A 277 -4.84 -1.71 9.78
C LEU A 277 -4.92 -2.74 10.93
N PRO A 278 -3.78 -3.34 11.33
CA PRO A 278 -2.51 -3.34 10.62
C PRO A 278 -2.61 -4.09 9.28
N ALA A 279 -1.94 -3.56 8.25
CA ALA A 279 -1.93 -4.11 6.91
C ALA A 279 -1.11 -5.40 6.86
N ILE A 280 -1.66 -6.41 6.18
CA ILE A 280 -1.05 -7.74 6.01
C ILE A 280 -1.32 -8.18 4.57
N GLU A 281 -0.35 -8.80 3.91
CA GLU A 281 -0.50 -9.28 2.52
C GLU A 281 -1.71 -10.23 2.38
N PRO A 282 -2.42 -10.19 1.24
CA PRO A 282 -3.60 -11.02 1.01
C PRO A 282 -3.36 -12.51 1.30
N GLU A 283 -2.23 -13.06 0.87
CA GLU A 283 -1.86 -14.46 1.03
C GLU A 283 -1.68 -14.83 2.51
N VAL A 284 -0.99 -13.96 3.27
CA VAL A 284 -0.77 -14.13 4.70
C VAL A 284 -2.09 -14.04 5.45
N ARG A 285 -2.97 -13.10 5.07
CA ARG A 285 -4.32 -12.98 5.64
C ARG A 285 -5.20 -14.20 5.39
N VAL A 286 -5.09 -14.81 4.20
CA VAL A 286 -5.78 -16.07 3.89
C VAL A 286 -5.21 -17.19 4.76
N GLY A 287 -3.88 -17.31 4.87
CA GLY A 287 -3.23 -18.28 5.74
C GLY A 287 -3.66 -18.16 7.21
N MET A 288 -3.70 -16.95 7.75
CA MET A 288 -4.22 -16.69 9.11
C MET A 288 -5.69 -17.08 9.25
N SER A 289 -6.51 -16.84 8.22
CA SER A 289 -7.93 -17.25 8.23
C SER A 289 -8.09 -18.77 8.25
N TYR A 290 -7.20 -19.49 7.56
CA TYR A 290 -7.17 -20.95 7.57
C TYR A 290 -6.76 -21.47 8.94
N ILE A 291 -5.68 -20.94 9.54
CA ILE A 291 -5.23 -21.30 10.89
C ILE A 291 -6.35 -21.05 11.91
N ALA A 292 -7.02 -19.90 11.85
CA ALA A 292 -8.11 -19.56 12.76
C ALA A 292 -9.29 -20.53 12.64
N LEU A 293 -9.73 -20.85 11.42
CA LEU A 293 -10.75 -21.87 11.19
C LEU A 293 -10.29 -23.22 11.73
N SER A 294 -9.03 -23.58 11.47
CA SER A 294 -8.49 -24.85 11.91
C SER A 294 -8.51 -24.98 13.41
N ASN A 295 -8.12 -23.94 14.15
CA ASN A 295 -8.12 -23.97 15.62
C ASN A 295 -9.53 -24.10 16.21
N VAL A 296 -10.54 -23.52 15.57
CA VAL A 296 -11.94 -23.65 16.00
C VAL A 296 -12.49 -25.04 15.67
N VAL A 297 -12.18 -25.58 14.49
CA VAL A 297 -12.80 -26.82 13.98
C VAL A 297 -12.08 -28.08 14.46
N ARG A 298 -10.76 -28.02 14.71
CA ARG A 298 -9.90 -29.18 15.01
C ARG A 298 -10.48 -30.08 16.11
N PRO A 299 -10.89 -29.57 17.30
CA PRO A 299 -11.36 -30.44 18.38
C PRO A 299 -12.57 -31.29 17.96
N CYS A 300 -13.57 -30.67 17.32
CA CYS A 300 -14.76 -31.39 16.88
C CYS A 300 -14.48 -32.28 15.66
N PHE A 301 -13.64 -31.82 14.74
CA PHE A 301 -13.34 -32.56 13.51
C PHE A 301 -12.61 -33.87 13.79
N GLU A 302 -11.69 -33.86 14.75
CA GLU A 302 -10.95 -35.05 15.18
C GLU A 302 -11.85 -36.05 15.92
N MET A 303 -12.84 -35.58 16.70
CA MET A 303 -13.84 -36.46 17.33
C MET A 303 -14.65 -37.29 16.31
N PHE A 304 -14.85 -36.77 15.10
CA PHE A 304 -15.52 -37.47 14.00
C PHE A 304 -14.55 -38.19 13.05
N GLY A 305 -13.33 -38.51 13.51
CA GLY A 305 -12.33 -39.26 12.74
C GLY A 305 -11.62 -38.43 11.65
N GLY A 306 -11.85 -37.13 11.59
CA GLY A 306 -11.10 -36.21 10.75
C GLY A 306 -9.67 -36.01 11.26
N SER A 307 -8.80 -35.45 10.42
CA SER A 307 -7.46 -35.01 10.83
C SER A 307 -7.09 -33.74 10.10
N MET A 308 -6.52 -32.76 10.81
CA MET A 308 -6.11 -31.49 10.24
C MET A 308 -4.79 -31.04 10.86
N ASN A 309 -3.73 -31.01 10.04
CA ASN A 309 -2.44 -30.46 10.43
C ASN A 309 -2.26 -29.08 9.77
N CYS A 310 -2.01 -28.06 10.58
CA CYS A 310 -1.73 -26.70 10.11
C CYS A 310 -0.32 -26.22 10.46
N ASP A 311 0.54 -27.06 11.02
CA ASP A 311 1.85 -26.70 11.55
C ASP A 311 2.73 -26.06 10.48
N LEU A 312 2.69 -26.59 9.25
CA LEU A 312 3.45 -26.03 8.13
C LEU A 312 2.92 -24.64 7.71
N LEU A 313 1.61 -24.42 7.80
CA LEU A 313 1.00 -23.13 7.48
C LEU A 313 1.26 -22.11 8.57
N GLU A 314 1.19 -22.51 9.84
CA GLU A 314 1.58 -21.72 11.01
C GLU A 314 3.04 -21.28 10.89
N LEU A 315 3.94 -22.22 10.58
CA LEU A 315 5.36 -21.92 10.34
C LEU A 315 5.55 -20.96 9.16
N ALA A 316 4.86 -21.17 8.03
CA ALA A 316 4.98 -20.31 6.87
C ALA A 316 4.50 -18.88 7.16
N VAL A 317 3.37 -18.73 7.85
CA VAL A 317 2.83 -17.42 8.27
C VAL A 317 3.78 -16.73 9.25
N ALA A 318 4.28 -17.45 10.26
CA ALA A 318 5.25 -16.92 11.22
C ALA A 318 6.55 -16.49 10.53
N THR A 319 7.03 -17.28 9.56
CA THR A 319 8.23 -16.97 8.77
C THR A 319 8.03 -15.71 7.94
N ALA A 320 6.86 -15.55 7.29
CA ALA A 320 6.54 -14.31 6.59
C ALA A 320 6.60 -13.15 7.57
N GLN A 321 5.89 -13.23 8.70
CA GLN A 321 5.83 -12.21 9.75
C GLN A 321 7.20 -11.83 10.35
N ALA A 322 8.13 -12.78 10.43
CA ALA A 322 9.49 -12.53 10.91
C ALA A 322 10.32 -11.65 9.95
N TYR A 323 10.00 -11.65 8.65
CA TYR A 323 10.61 -10.72 7.72
C TYR A 323 9.86 -9.37 7.72
N PRO A 324 10.54 -8.24 8.00
CA PRO A 324 9.91 -6.92 8.04
C PRO A 324 9.46 -6.46 6.65
N LEU A 325 8.33 -5.74 6.62
CA LEU A 325 7.81 -5.08 5.41
C LEU A 325 8.70 -3.89 5.01
N GLY A 326 8.95 -3.74 3.71
CA GLY A 326 9.73 -2.63 3.16
C GLY A 326 11.25 -2.75 3.33
N THR A 327 11.76 -3.89 3.80
CA THR A 327 13.20 -4.15 3.90
C THR A 327 13.65 -5.02 2.73
N GLU A 328 14.54 -4.49 1.87
CA GLU A 328 15.02 -5.20 0.69
C GLU A 328 15.94 -6.38 1.06
N ASN A 329 16.78 -6.22 2.09
CA ASN A 329 17.74 -7.23 2.53
C ASN A 329 17.72 -7.39 4.06
N PRO A 330 16.74 -8.12 4.63
CA PRO A 330 16.58 -8.25 6.08
C PRO A 330 17.64 -9.14 6.76
N GLY A 331 18.54 -9.76 5.99
CA GLY A 331 19.43 -10.83 6.48
C GLY A 331 18.69 -12.15 6.64
N GLU A 332 19.43 -13.24 6.89
CA GLU A 332 18.83 -14.55 7.18
C GLU A 332 18.20 -14.57 8.59
N LEU A 333 17.10 -15.31 8.73
CA LEU A 333 16.49 -15.55 10.04
C LEU A 333 17.45 -16.36 10.93
N GLN A 334 17.73 -15.83 12.12
CA GLN A 334 18.47 -16.58 13.14
C GLN A 334 17.67 -17.83 13.54
N ASN A 335 18.35 -18.97 13.69
CA ASN A 335 17.73 -20.25 14.09
C ASN A 335 16.61 -20.75 13.16
N ARG A 336 16.86 -20.67 11.85
CA ARG A 336 15.95 -21.14 10.80
C ARG A 336 15.50 -22.60 10.99
N ASP A 337 14.18 -22.82 11.05
CA ASP A 337 13.58 -24.16 11.06
C ASP A 337 13.90 -24.91 9.75
N LYS A 338 14.30 -26.19 9.87
CA LYS A 338 14.70 -27.04 8.74
C LYS A 338 13.59 -27.26 7.71
N ARG A 339 12.34 -27.06 8.08
CA ARG A 339 11.16 -27.17 7.20
C ARG A 339 10.97 -25.94 6.30
N ILE A 340 11.67 -24.83 6.57
CA ILE A 340 11.61 -23.61 5.74
C ILE A 340 12.43 -23.81 4.46
N PRO A 341 11.82 -23.79 3.26
CA PRO A 341 12.52 -24.04 1.99
C PRO A 341 13.68 -23.07 1.74
N LEU A 342 14.86 -23.57 1.32
CA LEU A 342 16.12 -22.80 1.22
C LEU A 342 15.99 -21.43 0.52
N ASN A 343 15.14 -21.32 -0.49
CA ASN A 343 14.86 -20.11 -1.25
C ASN A 343 14.03 -19.04 -0.52
N VAL A 344 13.52 -19.31 0.69
CA VAL A 344 12.81 -18.34 1.54
C VAL A 344 13.82 -17.51 2.33
N VAL A 345 14.27 -16.42 1.72
CA VAL A 345 15.36 -15.56 2.23
C VAL A 345 14.93 -14.11 2.47
N ASN A 346 13.69 -13.77 2.13
CA ASN A 346 13.13 -12.43 2.32
C ASN A 346 11.59 -12.47 2.39
N ARG A 347 10.97 -11.32 2.66
CA ARG A 347 9.50 -11.21 2.79
C ARG A 347 8.76 -11.70 1.53
N ARG A 348 9.23 -11.33 0.34
CA ARG A 348 8.59 -11.71 -0.94
C ARG A 348 8.54 -13.23 -1.11
N THR A 349 9.67 -13.90 -0.92
CA THR A 349 9.76 -15.36 -1.04
C THR A 349 8.99 -16.08 0.08
N ALA A 350 8.95 -15.51 1.30
CA ALA A 350 8.14 -16.03 2.39
C ALA A 350 6.63 -15.92 2.12
N VAL A 351 6.14 -14.79 1.61
CA VAL A 351 4.73 -14.62 1.21
C VAL A 351 4.36 -15.59 0.08
N HIS A 352 5.25 -15.79 -0.90
CA HIS A 352 5.05 -16.78 -1.95
C HIS A 352 4.99 -18.22 -1.39
N TRP A 353 5.80 -18.53 -0.38
CA TRP A 353 5.74 -19.80 0.31
C TRP A 353 4.41 -19.98 1.05
N VAL A 354 3.93 -18.96 1.77
CA VAL A 354 2.59 -18.96 2.38
C VAL A 354 1.52 -19.26 1.34
N ASN A 355 1.53 -18.58 0.19
CA ASN A 355 0.59 -18.82 -0.90
C ASN A 355 0.60 -20.29 -1.36
N SER A 356 1.81 -20.85 -1.49
CA SER A 356 1.99 -22.24 -1.91
C SER A 356 1.40 -23.22 -0.89
N VAL A 357 1.61 -22.97 0.41
CA VAL A 357 1.04 -23.79 1.49
C VAL A 357 -0.47 -23.62 1.58
N VAL A 358 -0.99 -22.41 1.42
CA VAL A 358 -2.43 -22.10 1.34
C VAL A 358 -3.10 -22.88 0.21
N LYS A 359 -2.55 -22.83 -1.01
CA LYS A 359 -3.08 -23.55 -2.17
C LYS A 359 -3.11 -25.06 -1.95
N ARG A 360 -2.06 -25.63 -1.34
CA ARG A 360 -2.01 -27.07 -1.00
C ARG A 360 -3.09 -27.48 0.00
N ASN A 361 -3.43 -26.60 0.95
CA ASN A 361 -4.41 -26.87 2.00
C ASN A 361 -5.85 -26.47 1.64
N ALA A 362 -6.05 -25.75 0.53
CA ALA A 362 -7.31 -25.13 0.14
C ALA A 362 -8.50 -26.10 0.18
N LYS A 363 -8.38 -27.30 -0.39
CA LYS A 363 -9.47 -28.30 -0.41
C LYS A 363 -9.84 -28.81 0.98
N THR A 364 -8.84 -29.11 1.82
CA THR A 364 -9.05 -29.59 3.18
C THR A 364 -9.69 -28.50 4.04
N VAL A 365 -9.21 -27.27 3.94
CA VAL A 365 -9.76 -26.13 4.70
C VAL A 365 -11.18 -25.79 4.24
N ALA A 366 -11.45 -25.87 2.94
CA ALA A 366 -12.81 -25.70 2.41
C ALA A 366 -13.76 -26.72 3.05
N PHE A 367 -13.33 -27.98 3.17
CA PHE A 367 -14.11 -29.04 3.81
C PHE A 367 -14.36 -28.76 5.29
N CYS A 368 -13.33 -28.38 6.04
CA CYS A 368 -13.47 -27.97 7.43
C CYS A 368 -14.40 -26.77 7.59
N TYR A 369 -14.40 -25.84 6.62
CA TYR A 369 -15.32 -24.70 6.61
C TYR A 369 -16.77 -25.14 6.39
N GLY A 370 -17.02 -26.05 5.44
CA GLY A 370 -18.36 -26.64 5.25
C GLY A 370 -18.86 -27.35 6.51
N PHE A 371 -18.00 -28.13 7.15
CA PHE A 371 -18.29 -28.76 8.44
C PHE A 371 -18.60 -27.73 9.54
N TYR A 372 -17.79 -26.68 9.65
CA TYR A 372 -18.03 -25.57 10.59
C TYR A 372 -19.39 -24.90 10.40
N ILE A 373 -19.77 -24.61 9.15
CA ILE A 373 -21.09 -24.02 8.85
C ILE A 373 -22.22 -24.99 9.24
N ALA A 374 -22.13 -26.27 8.87
CA ALA A 374 -23.13 -27.27 9.22
C ALA A 374 -23.27 -27.50 10.73
N MET A 375 -22.16 -27.44 11.48
CA MET A 375 -22.17 -27.49 12.94
C MET A 375 -22.78 -26.22 13.54
N SER A 376 -22.41 -25.04 13.04
CA SER A 376 -22.94 -23.75 13.52
C SER A 376 -24.44 -23.60 13.24
N ASP A 377 -24.96 -24.19 12.16
CA ASP A 377 -26.39 -24.14 11.84
C ASP A 377 -27.23 -25.15 12.67
N ARG A 378 -26.61 -26.20 13.25
CA ARG A 378 -27.30 -27.25 14.02
C ARG A 378 -27.13 -27.16 15.54
N THR A 379 -26.07 -26.52 16.02
CA THR A 379 -25.71 -26.44 17.43
C THR A 379 -25.65 -24.99 17.86
N GLN A 380 -26.31 -24.65 18.98
CA GLN A 380 -25.85 -23.56 19.84
C GLN A 380 -24.39 -23.87 20.22
N MET A 381 -23.35 -23.38 19.51
CA MET A 381 -22.00 -23.31 20.10
C MET A 381 -21.94 -22.15 21.11
N SER A 382 -23.00 -22.03 21.91
CA SER A 382 -23.14 -21.11 23.01
C SER A 382 -22.46 -21.75 24.23
N ALA A 383 -21.17 -21.45 24.44
CA ALA A 383 -20.56 -21.42 25.78
C ALA A 383 -19.08 -21.00 25.83
N ALA A 384 -18.37 -20.77 24.71
CA ALA A 384 -16.96 -20.35 24.77
C ALA A 384 -16.62 -19.25 23.76
N GLY A 385 -17.16 -18.05 24.03
CA GLY A 385 -16.54 -16.78 23.64
C GLY A 385 -16.75 -16.30 22.21
N GLY A 386 -17.82 -15.53 21.97
CA GLY A 386 -17.92 -14.37 21.05
C GLY A 386 -17.50 -14.49 19.56
N ALA A 387 -16.94 -15.61 19.11
CA ALA A 387 -16.28 -15.76 17.82
C ALA A 387 -17.18 -16.40 16.74
N GLU A 388 -18.33 -16.98 17.13
CA GLU A 388 -19.28 -17.73 16.28
C GLU A 388 -19.69 -16.98 15.00
N TYR A 389 -19.84 -15.66 15.05
CA TYR A 389 -20.27 -14.86 13.89
C TYR A 389 -19.13 -14.35 13.02
N THR A 390 -17.88 -14.43 13.48
CA THR A 390 -16.74 -13.77 12.83
C THR A 390 -16.16 -14.59 11.68
N LEU A 391 -16.06 -15.92 11.82
CA LEU A 391 -15.51 -16.82 10.80
C LEU A 391 -16.49 -17.08 9.65
N ARG A 392 -17.80 -17.19 9.96
CA ARG A 392 -18.87 -17.30 8.94
C ARG A 392 -18.81 -16.14 7.95
N ASN A 393 -18.40 -14.95 8.40
CA ASN A 393 -18.32 -13.75 7.60
C ASN A 393 -16.95 -13.47 6.96
N LYS A 394 -15.93 -14.32 7.17
CA LYS A 394 -14.62 -14.12 6.53
C LYS A 394 -14.71 -14.33 5.01
N TYR A 395 -14.38 -13.29 4.26
CA TYR A 395 -14.42 -13.30 2.79
C TYR A 395 -13.57 -14.42 2.18
N ALA A 396 -12.37 -14.66 2.71
CA ALA A 396 -11.48 -15.72 2.23
C ALA A 396 -12.14 -17.11 2.30
N LEU A 397 -12.85 -17.41 3.39
CA LEU A 397 -13.53 -18.70 3.59
C LEU A 397 -14.79 -18.81 2.72
N LYS A 398 -15.58 -17.73 2.60
CA LYS A 398 -16.73 -17.68 1.68
C LYS A 398 -16.33 -17.85 0.21
N ARG A 399 -15.20 -17.28 -0.21
CA ARG A 399 -14.65 -17.47 -1.56
C ARG A 399 -14.17 -18.91 -1.74
N LEU A 400 -13.43 -19.44 -0.76
CA LEU A 400 -12.95 -20.80 -0.78
C LEU A 400 -14.06 -21.84 -0.91
N ALA A 401 -15.17 -21.65 -0.20
CA ALA A 401 -16.37 -22.46 -0.35
C ALA A 401 -16.89 -22.40 -1.79
N ARG A 402 -17.04 -21.21 -2.38
CA ARG A 402 -17.52 -21.09 -3.77
C ARG A 402 -16.60 -21.76 -4.79
N ASP A 403 -15.28 -21.67 -4.59
CA ASP A 403 -14.28 -22.15 -5.57
C ASP A 403 -14.04 -23.67 -5.49
N HIS A 404 -14.31 -24.30 -4.33
CA HIS A 404 -14.04 -25.72 -4.10
C HIS A 404 -15.26 -26.55 -3.69
N PHE A 405 -16.40 -25.92 -3.38
CA PHE A 405 -17.68 -26.59 -3.17
C PHE A 405 -18.62 -26.33 -4.33
N LEU A 406 -18.91 -27.40 -5.08
CA LEU A 406 -20.20 -27.52 -5.74
C LEU A 406 -21.27 -27.45 -4.64
N THR A 407 -22.17 -26.49 -4.77
CA THR A 407 -23.16 -25.96 -3.82
C THR A 407 -24.16 -26.95 -3.20
N ARG A 408 -23.92 -28.27 -3.18
CA ARG A 408 -24.94 -29.27 -2.81
C ARG A 408 -24.57 -30.39 -1.84
N THR A 409 -23.30 -30.70 -1.56
CA THR A 409 -22.96 -31.95 -0.85
C THR A 409 -22.78 -31.84 0.67
N MET A 410 -22.80 -30.63 1.25
CA MET A 410 -22.54 -30.39 2.69
C MET A 410 -23.61 -29.54 3.39
N ALA A 411 -24.72 -29.24 2.71
CA ALA A 411 -25.85 -28.55 3.35
C ALA A 411 -26.53 -29.42 4.42
N ASP A 412 -26.22 -30.71 4.48
CA ASP A 412 -26.70 -31.66 5.47
C ASP A 412 -25.54 -32.13 6.37
N TYR A 413 -25.72 -31.94 7.68
CA TYR A 413 -24.84 -32.43 8.73
C TYR A 413 -24.57 -33.93 8.61
N ALA A 414 -25.58 -34.73 8.25
CA ALA A 414 -25.42 -36.18 8.09
C ALA A 414 -24.45 -36.51 6.95
N ALA A 415 -24.49 -35.74 5.85
CA ALA A 415 -23.53 -35.86 4.75
C ALA A 415 -22.12 -35.43 5.19
N ALA A 416 -22.00 -34.37 6.01
CA ALA A 416 -20.70 -33.92 6.52
C ALA A 416 -20.03 -34.97 7.43
N VAL A 417 -20.79 -35.56 8.35
CA VAL A 417 -20.31 -36.64 9.23
C VAL A 417 -20.01 -37.92 8.44
N ALA A 418 -20.86 -38.30 7.48
CA ALA A 418 -20.63 -39.47 6.63
C ALA A 418 -19.34 -39.36 5.81
N VAL A 419 -19.03 -38.18 5.27
CA VAL A 419 -17.80 -37.97 4.50
C VAL A 419 -16.56 -37.88 5.40
N ALA A 420 -16.66 -37.30 6.60
CA ALA A 420 -15.56 -37.33 7.58
C ALA A 420 -15.19 -38.77 7.95
N ASN A 421 -16.20 -39.60 8.24
CA ASN A 421 -16.03 -41.03 8.53
C ASN A 421 -15.49 -41.83 7.34
N ALA A 422 -15.90 -41.51 6.10
CA ALA A 422 -15.40 -42.18 4.90
C ALA A 422 -13.89 -41.92 4.68
N LYS A 423 -13.42 -40.70 5.00
CA LYS A 423 -12.01 -40.33 4.88
C LYS A 423 -11.15 -41.02 5.94
N ALA A 424 -11.66 -41.18 7.17
CA ALA A 424 -11.01 -41.98 8.22
C ALA A 424 -10.80 -43.43 7.78
N ARG A 425 -11.81 -44.05 7.14
CA ARG A 425 -11.73 -45.42 6.61
C ARG A 425 -10.68 -45.56 5.50
N SER A 426 -10.62 -44.62 4.55
CA SER A 426 -9.61 -44.65 3.47
C SER A 426 -8.16 -44.60 3.95
N LYS A 427 -7.92 -43.98 5.12
CA LYS A 427 -6.58 -43.88 5.72
C LYS A 427 -6.18 -45.16 6.47
N ALA A 428 -7.16 -45.88 7.04
CA ALA A 428 -6.98 -47.17 7.69
C ALA A 428 -6.80 -48.34 6.71
N THR A 429 -7.17 -48.18 5.44
CA THR A 429 -6.97 -49.21 4.38
C THR A 429 -5.62 -49.08 3.65
N LEU A 430 -4.84 -48.04 3.96
CA LEU A 430 -3.51 -47.75 3.36
C LEU A 430 -2.35 -47.95 4.35
N GLN A 431 -2.64 -48.43 5.56
CA GLN A 431 -1.68 -49.00 6.51
C GLN A 431 -1.88 -50.51 6.52
#